data_AF-A0A350EX25-F1
#
_entry.id   AF-A0A350EX25-F1
#
_cell.length_a   1.000
_cell.length_b   1.000
_cell.length_c   1.000
_cell.angle_alpha   90.00
_cell.angle_beta   90.00
_cell.angle_gamma   90.00
#
_symmetry.space_group_name_H-M   'P 1'
#
loop_
_entity.id
_entity.type
_entity.pdbx_description
1 polymer ?
#
loop_
_entity_poly.entity_id
_entity_poly.type
_entity_poly.pdbx_seq_one_letter_code
_entity_poly.pdbx_strand_id
1 'polypeptide(L)' 'WIVSKEDLIISKLYWAKDSHSEQQLRDVKNLVGSGCDRDYIKRWTNELDLQNLWPESQA' A
#
# COMPACT_ATOMS: atom_id res chain seq x y z
N TRP A 1 10.78 -6.42 16.45
CA TRP A 1 10.63 -6.37 14.99
C TRP A 1 10.31 -4.95 14.61
N ILE A 2 11.22 -4.28 13.89
CA ILE A 2 10.96 -2.95 13.32
C ILE A 2 10.24 -3.21 12.00
N VAL A 3 8.99 -2.78 11.92
CA VAL A 3 8.19 -2.85 10.70
C VAL A 3 8.66 -1.72 9.79
N SER A 4 9.09 -2.05 8.57
CA SER A 4 9.50 -1.03 7.61
C SER A 4 8.29 -0.20 7.16
N LYS A 5 8.52 1.01 6.64
CA LYS A 5 7.43 1.85 6.12
C LYS A 5 6.64 1.11 5.04
N GLU A 6 7.34 0.32 4.23
CA GLU A 6 6.80 -0.51 3.17
C GLU A 6 5.84 -1.59 3.70
N ASP A 7 6.21 -2.28 4.78
CA ASP A 7 5.35 -3.29 5.41
C ASP A 7 4.08 -2.66 5.98
N LEU A 8 4.20 -1.43 6.52
CA LEU A 8 3.06 -0.65 7.01
C LEU A 8 2.13 -0.24 5.85
N ILE A 9 2.70 0.15 4.72
CA ILE A 9 1.97 0.46 3.48
C ILE A 9 1.21 -0.78 2.99
N ILE A 10 1.87 -1.93 2.88
CA ILE A 10 1.25 -3.19 2.43
C ILE A 10 0.12 -3.60 3.37
N SER A 11 0.33 -3.51 4.68
CA SER A 11 -0.69 -3.85 5.67
C SER A 11 -1.94 -2.97 5.54
N LYS A 12 -1.76 -1.66 5.34
CA LYS A 12 -2.87 -0.72 5.12
C LYS A 12 -3.59 -0.95 3.80
N LEU A 13 -2.86 -1.22 2.71
CA LEU A 13 -3.42 -1.55 1.39
C LEU A 13 -4.25 -2.83 1.43
N TYR A 14 -3.71 -3.88 2.06
CA TYR A 14 -4.40 -5.15 2.25
C TYR A 14 -5.70 -4.97 3.04
N TRP A 15 -5.65 -4.16 4.09
CA TRP A 15 -6.83 -3.89 4.89
C TRP A 15 -7.85 -2.99 4.17
N ALA A 16 -7.38 -2.07 3.32
CA ALA A 16 -8.24 -1.24 2.47
C ALA A 16 -8.96 -2.07 1.39
N LYS A 17 -8.35 -3.16 0.90
CA LYS A 17 -9.00 -4.13 0.00
C LYS A 17 -10.23 -4.76 0.64
N ASP A 18 -10.11 -5.18 1.90
CA ASP A 18 -11.17 -5.88 2.62
C ASP A 18 -12.25 -4.91 3.16
N SER A 19 -11.83 -3.73 3.64
CA SER A 19 -12.73 -2.74 4.23
C SER A 19 -13.28 -1.69 3.26
N HIS A 20 -12.78 -1.63 2.02
CA HIS A 20 -13.04 -0.56 1.04
C HIS A 20 -12.85 0.87 1.60
N SER A 21 -11.97 1.03 2.60
CA SER A 21 -11.78 2.31 3.27
C SER A 21 -10.92 3.26 2.43
N GLU A 22 -11.56 4.23 1.78
CA GLU A 22 -10.87 5.31 1.06
C GLU A 22 -9.89 6.11 1.95
N GLN A 23 -10.15 6.17 3.25
CA GLN A 23 -9.27 6.86 4.20
C GLN A 23 -7.93 6.14 4.34
N GLN A 24 -7.91 4.80 4.31
CA GLN A 24 -6.66 4.06 4.34
C GLN A 24 -5.88 4.16 3.02
N LEU A 25 -6.58 4.22 1.88
CA LEU A 25 -5.94 4.49 0.59
C LEU A 25 -5.26 5.87 0.58
N ARG A 26 -5.89 6.90 1.14
CA ARG A 26 -5.30 8.24 1.31
C ARG A 26 -4.06 8.23 2.21
N ASP A 27 -4.10 7.50 3.33
CA ASP A 27 -2.94 7.33 4.20
C ASP A 27 -1.76 6.66 3.48
N VAL A 28 -2.05 5.58 2.74
CA VAL A 28 -1.03 4.90 1.94
C VAL A 28 -0.43 5.84 0.89
N LYS A 29 -1.26 6.62 0.19
CA LYS A 29 -0.79 7.59 -0.80
C LYS A 29 0.18 8.61 -0.20
N ASN A 30 -0.12 9.13 0.98
CA ASN A 30 0.78 10.06 1.69
C ASN A 30 2.11 9.40 2.06
N LEU A 31 2.08 8.14 2.51
CA LEU A 31 3.29 7.37 2.84
C LEU A 31 4.14 7.08 1.61
N VAL A 32 3.52 6.67 0.50
CA VAL A 32 4.19 6.45 -0.79
C VAL A 32 4.82 7.74 -1.32
N GLY A 33 4.13 8.88 -1.17
CA GLY A 33 4.64 10.20 -1.53
C GLY A 33 5.88 10.62 -0.74
N SER A 34 6.09 10.09 0.47
CA SER A 34 7.26 10.40 1.30
C SER A 34 8.54 9.65 0.90
N GLY A 35 8.46 8.76 -0.10
CA GLY A 35 9.55 7.91 -0.53
C GLY A 35 9.46 6.51 0.10
N CYS A 36 9.20 5.52 -0.75
CA CYS A 36 9.17 4.10 -0.39
C CYS A 36 9.77 3.26 -1.52
N ASP A 37 10.18 2.03 -1.21
CA ASP A 37 10.63 1.08 -2.23
C ASP A 37 9.44 0.58 -3.07
N ARG A 38 9.34 1.11 -4.29
CA ARG A 38 8.26 0.76 -5.23
C ARG A 38 8.37 -0.68 -5.73
N ASP A 39 9.56 -1.26 -5.82
CA ASP A 39 9.75 -2.63 -6.28
C ASP A 39 9.31 -3.62 -5.20
N TYR A 40 9.61 -3.31 -3.93
CA TYR A 40 9.09 -4.05 -2.79
C TYR A 40 7.57 -4.02 -2.75
N ILE A 41 6.96 -2.84 -2.86
CA ILE A 41 5.49 -2.72 -2.86
C ILE A 41 4.89 -3.44 -4.06
N LYS A 42 5.49 -3.32 -5.26
CA LYS A 42 5.00 -3.98 -6.48
C LYS A 42 5.04 -5.51 -6.36
N ARG A 43 6.08 -6.06 -5.74
CA ARG A 43 6.17 -7.50 -5.47
C ARG A 43 5.02 -7.97 -4.58
N TRP A 44 4.81 -7.31 -3.45
CA TRP A 44 3.77 -7.71 -2.50
C TRP A 44 2.35 -7.43 -2.97
N THR A 45 2.15 -6.34 -3.71
CA THR A 45 0.85 -6.04 -4.32
C THR A 45 0.48 -7.07 -5.40
N ASN A 46 1.46 -7.68 -6.08
CA ASN A 46 1.21 -8.81 -6.97
C ASN A 46 0.83 -10.08 -6.19
N GLU A 47 1.61 -10.44 -5.16
CA GLU A 47 1.38 -11.62 -4.30
C GLU A 47 0.03 -11.58 -3.56
N LEU A 48 -0.40 -10.38 -3.14
CA LEU A 48 -1.63 -10.17 -2.36
C LEU A 48 -2.85 -9.77 -3.23
N ASP A 49 -2.68 -9.78 -4.56
CA ASP A 49 -3.73 -9.40 -5.52
C ASP A 49 -4.29 -7.99 -5.24
N LEU A 50 -3.39 -7.05 -4.96
CA LEU A 50 -3.66 -5.61 -4.73
C LEU A 50 -3.34 -4.77 -5.98
N GLN A 51 -3.18 -5.42 -7.12
CA GLN A 51 -2.72 -4.83 -8.38
C GLN A 51 -3.67 -3.74 -8.90
N ASN A 52 -4.96 -3.84 -8.55
CA ASN A 52 -5.98 -2.86 -8.92
C ASN A 52 -5.98 -1.64 -7.97
N LEU A 53 -5.61 -1.83 -6.70
CA LEU A 53 -5.61 -0.77 -5.67
C LEU A 53 -4.31 0.04 -5.65
N TRP A 54 -3.20 -0.57 -6.04
CA TRP A 54 -1.90 0.09 -6.05
C TRP A 54 -1.84 1.33 -6.98
N PRO A 55 -2.35 1.30 -8.21
CA PRO A 55 -2.42 2.48 -9.08
C PRO A 55 -3.23 3.63 -8.46
N GLU A 56 -4.34 3.32 -7.78
CA GLU A 56 -5.20 4.31 -7.12
C GLU A 56 -4.48 5.03 -5.98
N SER A 57 -3.57 4.33 -5.30
CA SER A 57 -2.75 4.93 -4.23
C SER A 57 -1.57 5.79 -4.74
N GLN A 58 -1.34 5.85 -6.05
CA GLN A 58 -0.29 6.69 -6.66
C GLN A 58 -0.81 7.92 -7.40
N ALA A 59 -2.09 7.94 -7.79
CA ALA A 59 -2.74 9.06 -8.47
C ALA A 59 -3.16 10.11 -7.46
#